data_AF-A0A8T4HGM5-F1
#
_entry.id   AF-A0A8T4HGM5-F1
#
_cell.length_a   1.000
_cell.length_b   1.000
_cell.length_c   1.000
_cell.angle_alpha   90.00
_cell.angle_beta   90.00
_cell.angle_gamma   90.00
#
_symmetry.space_group_name_H-M   'P 1'
#
loop_
_entity.id
_entity.type
_entity.pdbx_description
1 polymer ?
#
loop_
_entity_poly.entity_id
_entity_poly.type
_entity_poly.pdbx_seq_one_letter_code
_entity_poly.pdbx_strand_id
1 'polypeptide(L)'
;MSRSMYYYAHRKDDSEVVNTLMDLACKYPRRGFQTYYGKIGLAGLSWNRKRVLRVYRLLNLKLRIKRKRRLPNRIKEKLIVPGAIN
;
A
#
# COMPACT_ATOMS: atom_id res chain seq x y z
N MET A 1 -37.48 9.88 -18.09
CA MET A 1 -36.63 8.79 -17.55
C MET A 1 -37.26 7.45 -17.96
N SER A 2 -36.50 6.54 -18.58
CA SER A 2 -37.02 5.23 -19.00
C SER A 2 -37.38 4.36 -17.78
N ARG A 3 -38.51 3.64 -17.85
CA ARG A 3 -39.00 2.73 -16.78
C ARG A 3 -37.98 1.64 -16.42
N SER A 4 -37.13 1.23 -17.37
CA SER A 4 -36.07 0.23 -17.14
C SER A 4 -34.92 0.73 -16.27
N MET A 5 -34.62 2.04 -16.29
CA MET A 5 -33.63 2.62 -15.38
C MET A 5 -34.13 2.73 -13.94
N TYR A 6 -35.45 2.79 -13.72
CA TYR A 6 -36.04 2.95 -12.39
C TYR A 6 -35.78 1.75 -11.48
N TYR A 7 -35.67 0.55 -12.05
CA TYR A 7 -35.44 -0.69 -11.31
C TYR A 7 -33.98 -1.16 -11.30
N TYR A 8 -33.09 -0.47 -12.02
CA TYR A 8 -31.69 -0.88 -12.09
C TYR A 8 -30.97 -0.55 -10.77
N ALA A 9 -30.62 -1.59 -10.00
CA ALA A 9 -29.75 -1.49 -8.84
C ALA A 9 -28.44 -2.26 -9.12
N HIS A 10 -27.33 -1.53 -9.26
CA HIS A 10 -26.02 -2.16 -9.44
C HIS A 10 -25.57 -2.82 -8.12
N ARG A 11 -25.59 -4.16 -8.05
CA ARG A 11 -24.97 -4.92 -6.94
C ARG A 11 -23.51 -5.23 -7.26
N LYS A 12 -22.59 -4.82 -6.39
CA LYS A 12 -21.16 -5.21 -6.47
C LYS A 12 -20.91 -6.20 -5.35
N ASP A 13 -20.64 -7.46 -5.70
CA ASP A 13 -20.14 -8.41 -4.73
C ASP A 13 -18.61 -8.34 -4.70
N ASP A 14 -18.08 -7.92 -3.55
CA ASP A 14 -16.65 -7.83 -3.29
C ASP A 14 -16.18 -8.85 -2.24
N SER A 15 -17.07 -9.75 -1.81
CA SER A 15 -16.83 -10.64 -0.66
C SER A 15 -15.57 -11.48 -0.81
N GLU A 16 -15.34 -12.05 -2.00
CA GLU A 16 -14.12 -12.82 -2.31
C GLU A 16 -12.84 -11.98 -2.21
N VAL A 17 -12.89 -10.74 -2.72
CA VAL A 17 -11.76 -9.82 -2.70
C VAL A 17 -11.46 -9.37 -1.27
N VAL A 18 -12.50 -9.20 -0.44
CA VAL A 18 -12.35 -8.88 0.98
C VAL A 18 -11.68 -10.03 1.72
N ASN A 19 -12.17 -11.26 1.56
CA ASN A 19 -11.65 -12.43 2.27
C ASN A 19 -10.18 -12.68 1.93
N THR A 20 -9.83 -12.63 0.64
CA THR A 20 -8.45 -12.82 0.20
C THR A 20 -7.52 -11.69 0.65
N LEU A 21 -7.95 -10.43 0.61
CA LEU A 21 -7.15 -9.32 1.11
C LEU A 21 -6.94 -9.40 2.62
N MET A 22 -7.94 -9.87 3.38
CA MET A 22 -7.82 -10.08 4.82
C MET A 22 -6.84 -11.21 5.15
N ASP A 23 -6.91 -12.34 4.46
CA ASP A 23 -5.94 -13.44 4.63
C ASP A 23 -4.51 -12.97 4.34
N LEU A 24 -4.32 -12.23 3.23
CA LEU A 24 -3.02 -11.66 2.88
C LEU A 24 -2.53 -10.63 3.89
N ALA A 25 -3.43 -9.84 4.48
CA ALA A 25 -3.11 -8.87 5.52
C ALA A 25 -2.63 -9.56 6.80
N CYS A 26 -3.31 -10.62 7.22
CA CYS A 26 -2.91 -11.44 8.36
C CYS A 26 -1.55 -12.11 8.13
N LYS A 27 -1.34 -12.69 6.95
CA LYS A 27 -0.10 -13.40 6.61
C LYS A 27 1.09 -12.48 6.40
N TYR A 28 0.86 -11.27 5.88
CA TYR A 28 1.91 -10.32 5.51
C TYR A 28 1.60 -8.89 5.97
N PRO A 29 1.62 -8.62 7.28
CA PRO A 29 1.17 -7.33 7.84
C PRO A 29 2.07 -6.14 7.49
N ARG A 30 3.32 -6.37 7.05
CA ARG A 30 4.26 -5.31 6.66
C ARG A 30 4.29 -5.03 5.16
N ARG A 31 3.45 -5.71 4.38
CA ARG A 31 3.41 -5.57 2.91
C ARG A 31 2.27 -4.65 2.49
N GLY A 32 2.39 -4.06 1.30
CA GLY A 32 1.40 -3.14 0.75
C GLY A 32 0.68 -3.70 -0.47
N PHE A 33 -0.18 -2.86 -1.06
CA PHE A 33 -1.03 -3.21 -2.20
C PHE A 33 -0.31 -3.92 -3.35
N GLN A 34 0.87 -3.44 -3.77
CA GLN A 34 1.62 -4.05 -4.89
C GLN A 34 1.95 -5.52 -4.63
N THR A 35 2.34 -5.84 -3.39
CA THR A 35 2.65 -7.22 -3.00
C THR A 35 1.39 -8.08 -2.94
N TYR A 36 0.29 -7.55 -2.41
CA TYR A 36 -0.98 -8.29 -2.35
C TYR A 36 -1.54 -8.56 -3.74
N TYR A 37 -1.54 -7.56 -4.62
CA TYR A 37 -2.00 -7.72 -6.00
C TYR A 37 -1.13 -8.73 -6.78
N GLY A 38 0.20 -8.70 -6.58
CA GLY A 38 1.09 -9.72 -7.14
C GLY A 38 0.77 -11.13 -6.66
N LYS A 39 0.48 -11.31 -5.35
CA LYS A 39 0.09 -12.61 -4.78
C LYS A 39 -1.25 -13.12 -5.30
N ILE A 40 -2.21 -12.23 -5.50
CA ILE A 40 -3.50 -12.56 -6.12
C ILE A 40 -3.27 -13.08 -7.55
N GLY A 41 -2.40 -12.43 -8.32
CA GLY A 41 -2.01 -12.91 -9.67
C GLY A 41 -1.31 -14.27 -9.64
N LEU A 42 -0.40 -14.50 -8.68
CA LEU A 42 0.27 -15.80 -8.51
C LEU A 42 -0.70 -16.92 -8.10
N ALA A 43 -1.79 -16.59 -7.41
CA ALA A 43 -2.85 -17.53 -7.07
C ALA A 43 -3.80 -17.84 -8.25
N GLY A 44 -3.54 -17.29 -9.45
CA GLY A 44 -4.37 -17.49 -10.64
C GLY A 44 -5.66 -16.65 -10.68
N LEU A 45 -5.85 -15.74 -9.71
CA LEU A 45 -7.04 -14.89 -9.64
C LEU A 45 -6.86 -13.63 -10.51
N SER A 46 -7.52 -13.59 -11.66
CA SER A 46 -7.44 -12.49 -12.63
C SER A 46 -8.43 -11.35 -12.32
N TRP A 47 -8.35 -10.77 -11.12
CA TRP A 47 -9.21 -9.63 -10.78
C TRP A 47 -8.68 -8.31 -11.33
N ASN A 48 -9.59 -7.47 -11.82
CA ASN A 48 -9.24 -6.12 -12.26
C ASN A 48 -8.58 -5.33 -11.10
N ARG A 49 -7.38 -4.79 -11.36
CA ARG A 49 -6.63 -3.95 -10.43
C ARG A 49 -7.46 -2.84 -9.79
N LYS A 50 -8.38 -2.21 -10.54
CA LYS A 50 -9.26 -1.15 -10.02
C LYS A 50 -10.22 -1.67 -8.94
N ARG A 51 -10.76 -2.89 -9.12
CA ARG A 51 -11.65 -3.56 -8.15
C ARG A 51 -10.90 -3.84 -6.85
N VAL A 52 -9.73 -4.48 -6.95
CA VAL A 52 -8.89 -4.81 -5.79
C VAL A 52 -8.43 -3.55 -5.06
N LEU A 53 -8.00 -2.51 -5.79
CA LEU A 53 -7.56 -1.25 -5.20
C LEU A 53 -8.68 -0.53 -4.44
N ARG A 54 -9.92 -0.56 -4.96
CA ARG A 54 -11.07 0.02 -4.26
C ARG A 54 -11.30 -0.71 -2.93
N VAL A 55 -11.39 -2.04 -2.96
CA VAL A 55 -11.64 -2.85 -1.76
C VAL A 55 -10.51 -2.66 -0.74
N TYR A 56 -9.26 -2.69 -1.18
CA TYR A 56 -8.09 -2.43 -0.33
C TYR A 56 -8.17 -1.08 0.41
N ARG A 57 -8.62 -0.02 -0.28
CA ARG A 57 -8.81 1.30 0.32
C ARG A 57 -9.99 1.33 1.29
N LEU A 58 -11.09 0.65 0.97
CA LEU A 58 -12.25 0.50 1.86
C LEU A 58 -11.89 -0.21 3.17
N LEU A 59 -11.05 -1.25 3.09
CA LEU A 59 -10.54 -1.99 4.25
C LEU A 59 -9.43 -1.24 5.02
N ASN A 60 -9.04 -0.05 4.55
CA ASN A 60 -8.02 0.80 5.16
C ASN A 60 -6.67 0.10 5.43
N LEU A 61 -6.28 -0.88 4.59
CA LEU A 61 -5.05 -1.66 4.72
C LEU A 61 -3.76 -0.87 4.38
N LYS A 62 -3.84 0.46 4.28
CA LYS A 62 -2.69 1.31 3.96
C LYS A 62 -1.73 1.37 5.15
N LEU A 63 -0.48 0.98 4.92
CA LEU A 63 0.58 1.12 5.92
C LEU A 63 0.95 2.58 6.10
N ARG A 64 1.05 3.01 7.36
CA ARG A 64 1.55 4.35 7.68
C ARG A 64 3.06 4.41 7.45
N ILE A 65 3.48 5.27 6.53
CA ILE A 65 4.91 5.55 6.34
C ILE A 65 5.43 6.29 7.58
N LYS A 66 6.49 5.76 8.20
CA LYS A 66 7.21 6.47 9.27
C LYS A 66 7.96 7.65 8.64
N ARG A 67 7.62 8.87 9.05
CA ARG A 67 8.34 10.08 8.60
C ARG A 67 9.82 9.99 9.03
N LYS A 68 10.72 10.42 8.15
CA LYS A 68 12.15 10.53 8.48
C LYS A 68 12.31 11.48 9.66
N ARG A 69 13.04 11.06 10.70
CA ARG A 69 13.39 11.95 11.81
C ARG A 69 14.48 12.92 11.32
N ARG A 70 14.39 14.18 11.72
CA ARG A 70 15.50 15.12 11.49
C ARG A 70 16.70 14.65 12.31
N LEU A 71 17.85 14.56 11.67
CA LEU A 71 19.11 14.39 12.40
C LEU A 71 19.48 15.74 13.03
N PRO A 72 20.08 15.76 14.23
CA PRO A 72 20.63 17.00 14.78
C PRO A 72 21.68 17.58 13.83
N ASN A 73 21.78 18.91 13.79
CA ASN A 73 22.82 19.58 13.02
C ASN A 73 24.19 19.14 13.54
N ARG A 74 25.07 18.71 12.63
CA ARG A 74 26.47 18.42 12.97
C ARG A 74 27.18 19.73 13.29
N ILE A 75 27.82 19.82 14.45
CA ILE A 75 28.74 20.91 14.75
C ILE A 75 29.94 20.72 13.81
N LYS A 76 30.29 21.76 13.03
CA LYS A 76 31.46 21.71 12.15
C LYS A 76 32.71 21.98 12.99
N GLU A 77 33.45 20.93 13.29
CA GLU A 77 34.78 21.07 13.88
C GLU A 77 35.78 21.50 12.80
N LYS A 78 36.73 22.36 13.15
CA LYS A 78 37.80 22.78 12.24
C LYS A 78 38.72 21.58 12.01
N LEU A 79 39.03 21.29 10.75
CA LEU A 79 40.05 20.30 10.42
C LEU A 79 41.42 20.85 10.86
N ILE A 80 42.16 20.11 11.68
CA ILE A 80 43.53 20.45 12.05
C ILE A 80 44.41 20.15 10.84
N VAL A 81 45.02 21.18 10.27
CA VAL A 81 46.03 21.04 9.21
C VAL A 81 47.40 21.07 9.89
N PRO A 82 48.22 20.00 9.77
CA PRO A 82 49.58 20.01 10.32
C PRO A 82 50.44 21.03 9.55
N GLY A 83 51.27 21.78 10.28
CA GLY A 83 52.08 22.87 9.71
C GLY A 83 53.27 22.40 8.86
N ALA A 84 53.60 21.11 8.89
CA ALA A 84 54.65 20.51 8.06
C ALA A 84 54.28 19.07 7.69
N ILE A 85 54.69 18.65 6.50
CA ILE A 85 54.75 17.25 6.08
C ILE A 85 56.09 16.71 6.59
N ASN A 86 56.09 15.49 7.15
CA ASN A 86 57.28 14.82 7.68
C ASN A 86 58.49 14.89 6.73
#